data_AF-A0A7K4HMR2-F1
#
_entry.id   AF-A0A7K4HMR2-F1
#
_cell.length_a   1.000
_cell.length_b   1.000
_cell.length_c   1.000
_cell.angle_alpha   90.00
_cell.angle_beta   90.00
_cell.angle_gamma   90.00
#
_symmetry.space_group_name_H-M   'P 1'
#
loop_
_entity.id
_entity.type
_entity.pdbx_description
1 polymer ?
#
loop_
_entity_poly.entity_id
_entity_poly.type
_entity_poly.pdbx_seq_one_letter_code
_entity_poly.pdbx_strand_id
1 'polypeptide(L)'
;MPRSYRSRGRYLAYAVQGLILLNVGYSLWIWDIFLALVGMFGFFLTTVPYIVSRRAEICMPWEVNLLIALSLYLHVAGHISDYYVVFAPYYDKIAHFVSSITISVLGFVLVLLVDRYSGLRLTRPMIVFFIVISTMGLGALWEIYEYLFDTLFATALQHGLDDTMTDLIFDLFGAVIIAAVGNFYLRRLTKEEITALFLKPGTKKEL
;
A
#
# COMPACT_ATOMS: atom_id res chain seq x y z
N MET A 1 7.89 23.92 4.05
CA MET A 1 7.40 22.52 4.12
C MET A 1 5.91 22.53 3.77
N PRO A 2 5.38 21.59 2.98
CA PRO A 2 3.96 21.58 2.63
C PRO A 2 3.19 21.34 3.92
N ARG A 3 2.03 21.96 4.10
CA ARG A 3 1.27 21.87 5.36
C ARG A 3 0.94 20.43 5.76
N SER A 4 0.78 19.51 4.80
CA SER A 4 0.51 18.09 5.06
C SER A 4 1.67 17.36 5.76
N TYR A 5 2.93 17.71 5.49
CA TYR A 5 4.11 17.05 6.09
C TYR A 5 4.34 17.41 7.57
N ARG A 6 3.89 18.60 7.99
CA ARG A 6 3.96 19.07 9.39
C ARG A 6 2.68 18.77 10.18
N SER A 7 1.73 18.02 9.61
CA SER A 7 0.52 17.62 10.32
C SER A 7 0.89 16.75 11.52
N ARG A 8 0.20 16.94 12.65
CA ARG A 8 0.28 16.03 13.80
C ARG A 8 -0.17 14.61 13.43
N GLY A 9 -0.90 14.43 12.33
CA GLY A 9 -1.31 13.12 11.80
C GLY A 9 -0.16 12.15 11.50
N ARG A 10 1.07 12.64 11.26
CA ARG A 10 2.25 11.76 11.10
C ARG A 10 2.51 10.86 12.31
N TYR A 11 2.11 11.29 13.51
CA TYR A 11 2.25 10.47 14.71
C TYR A 11 1.33 9.24 14.69
N LEU A 12 0.24 9.26 13.91
CA LEU A 12 -0.60 8.08 13.69
C LEU A 12 0.15 7.02 12.89
N ALA A 13 0.83 7.42 11.81
CA ALA A 13 1.66 6.49 11.04
C ALA A 13 2.79 5.91 11.91
N TYR A 14 3.44 6.74 12.73
CA TYR A 14 4.47 6.27 13.68
C TYR A 14 3.91 5.36 14.76
N ALA A 15 2.68 5.60 15.24
CA ALA A 15 2.03 4.73 16.20
C ALA A 15 1.79 3.33 15.59
N VAL A 16 1.27 3.25 14.36
CA VAL A 16 1.06 1.98 13.66
C VAL A 16 2.38 1.27 13.36
N GLN A 17 3.42 2.00 12.96
CA GLN A 17 4.77 1.45 12.83
C GLN A 17 5.30 0.88 14.16
N GLY A 18 4.99 1.54 15.28
CA GLY A 18 5.25 1.05 16.62
C GLY A 18 4.53 -0.28 16.90
N LEU A 19 3.26 -0.42 16.49
CA LEU A 19 2.51 -1.68 16.61
C LEU A 19 3.15 -2.83 15.81
N ILE A 20 3.72 -2.55 14.63
CA ILE A 20 4.50 -3.54 13.86
C ILE A 20 5.72 -3.97 14.67
N LEU A 21 6.48 -3.03 15.23
CA LEU A 21 7.65 -3.36 16.06
C LEU A 21 7.29 -4.11 17.35
N LEU A 22 6.11 -3.84 17.93
CA LEU A 22 5.60 -4.62 19.06
C LEU A 22 5.32 -6.07 18.66
N ASN A 23 4.72 -6.31 17.49
CA ASN A 23 4.53 -7.66 16.95
C ASN A 23 5.87 -8.36 16.73
N VAL A 24 6.88 -7.67 16.17
CA VAL A 24 8.25 -8.22 16.06
C VAL A 24 8.82 -8.60 17.42
N GLY A 25 8.69 -7.73 18.42
CA GLY A 25 9.15 -8.00 19.78
C GLY A 25 8.46 -9.22 20.40
N TYR A 26 7.16 -9.37 20.15
CA TYR A 26 6.38 -10.53 20.55
C TYR A 26 6.87 -11.82 19.86
N SER A 27 7.08 -11.79 18.53
CA SER A 27 7.63 -12.94 17.79
C SER A 27 9.00 -13.36 18.31
N LEU A 28 9.89 -12.41 18.61
CA LEU A 28 11.19 -12.71 19.21
C LEU A 28 11.05 -13.31 20.62
N TRP A 29 10.06 -12.88 21.40
CA TRP A 29 9.79 -13.41 22.74
C TRP A 29 9.32 -14.86 22.72
N ILE A 30 8.49 -15.24 21.74
CA ILE A 30 8.05 -16.64 21.51
C ILE A 30 9.06 -17.46 20.71
N TRP A 31 10.24 -16.91 20.40
CA TRP A 31 11.32 -17.53 19.61
C TRP A 31 10.96 -17.87 18.16
N ASP A 32 9.93 -17.23 17.59
CA ASP A 32 9.61 -17.35 16.17
C ASP A 32 10.42 -16.33 15.36
N ILE A 33 11.62 -16.76 14.96
CA ILE A 33 12.56 -15.94 14.18
C ILE A 33 12.01 -15.64 12.79
N PHE A 34 11.26 -16.57 12.18
CA PHE A 34 10.73 -16.39 10.83
C PHE A 34 9.70 -15.26 10.81
N LEU A 35 8.74 -15.29 11.73
CA LEU A 35 7.75 -14.23 11.85
C LEU A 35 8.36 -12.89 12.27
N ALA A 36 9.39 -12.91 13.13
CA ALA A 36 10.13 -11.68 13.46
C ALA A 36 10.80 -11.05 12.22
N LEU A 37 11.37 -11.88 11.32
CA LEU A 37 11.96 -11.40 10.06
C LEU A 37 10.90 -10.84 9.10
N VAL A 38 9.75 -11.51 8.97
CA VAL A 38 8.61 -11.02 8.17
C VAL A 38 8.11 -9.68 8.72
N GLY A 39 7.92 -9.57 10.03
CA GLY A 39 7.51 -8.32 10.68
C GLY A 39 8.54 -7.19 10.51
N MET A 40 9.84 -7.51 10.61
CA MET A 40 10.91 -6.53 10.36
C MET A 40 10.97 -6.09 8.90
N PHE A 41 10.73 -7.00 7.96
CA PHE A 41 10.62 -6.66 6.55
C PHE A 41 9.41 -5.75 6.29
N GLY A 42 8.24 -6.07 6.88
CA GLY A 42 7.06 -5.21 6.86
C GLY A 42 7.35 -3.82 7.42
N PHE A 43 8.01 -3.73 8.58
CA PHE A 43 8.45 -2.45 9.15
C PHE A 43 9.37 -1.69 8.19
N PHE A 44 10.38 -2.35 7.61
CA PHE A 44 11.29 -1.75 6.65
C PHE A 44 10.54 -1.14 5.46
N LEU A 45 9.55 -1.84 4.90
CA LEU A 45 8.73 -1.33 3.80
C LEU A 45 7.99 -0.04 4.17
N THR A 46 7.49 0.09 5.42
CA THR A 46 6.90 1.36 5.88
C THR A 46 7.90 2.52 5.87
N THR A 47 9.20 2.24 5.91
CA THR A 47 10.25 3.28 5.92
C THR A 47 10.66 3.76 4.53
N VAL A 48 10.33 2.99 3.48
CA VAL A 48 10.72 3.26 2.09
C VAL A 48 10.32 4.66 1.63
N PRO A 49 9.09 5.19 1.86
CA PRO A 49 8.73 6.54 1.47
C PRO A 49 9.65 7.61 2.08
N TYR A 50 10.10 7.41 3.33
CA TYR A 50 11.02 8.35 3.98
C TYR A 50 12.42 8.29 3.36
N ILE A 51 12.90 7.09 3.01
CA ILE A 51 14.19 6.91 2.34
C ILE A 51 14.16 7.55 0.94
N VAL A 52 13.11 7.28 0.16
CA VAL A 52 12.89 7.89 -1.17
C VAL A 52 12.84 9.41 -1.04
N SER A 53 12.12 9.93 -0.05
CA SER A 53 12.04 11.37 0.19
C SER A 53 13.37 12.02 0.59
N ARG A 54 14.41 11.27 0.97
CA ARG A 54 15.75 11.86 1.19
C ARG A 54 16.50 12.09 -0.11
N ARG A 55 16.25 11.26 -1.14
CA ARG A 55 17.01 11.26 -2.41
C ARG A 55 16.25 11.87 -3.58
N ALA A 56 14.92 11.82 -3.56
CA ALA A 56 14.05 12.37 -4.59
C ALA A 56 13.34 13.65 -4.11
N GLU A 57 12.75 14.39 -5.05
CA GLU A 57 11.86 15.52 -4.77
C GLU A 57 10.44 15.08 -4.35
N ILE A 58 10.23 13.77 -4.19
CA ILE A 58 8.94 13.18 -3.82
C ILE A 58 8.82 13.13 -2.30
N CYS A 59 7.65 13.49 -1.77
CA CYS A 59 7.32 13.41 -0.35
C CYS A 59 5.85 12.97 -0.21
N MET A 60 5.63 11.79 0.38
CA MET A 60 4.27 11.31 0.61
C MET A 60 3.57 12.07 1.75
N PRO A 61 2.28 12.42 1.58
CA PRO A 61 1.49 12.99 2.66
C PRO A 61 1.29 11.96 3.78
N TRP A 62 0.99 12.41 5.00
CA TRP A 62 0.93 11.54 6.17
C TRP A 62 -0.19 10.50 6.07
N GLU A 63 -1.27 10.81 5.35
CA GLU A 63 -2.39 9.91 5.06
C GLU A 63 -1.92 8.69 4.26
N VAL A 64 -1.06 8.89 3.26
CA VAL A 64 -0.49 7.80 2.45
C VAL A 64 0.49 6.97 3.28
N ASN A 65 1.33 7.62 4.09
CA ASN A 65 2.23 6.89 5.00
C ASN A 65 1.45 6.08 6.05
N LEU A 66 0.31 6.59 6.53
CA LEU A 66 -0.58 5.86 7.43
C LEU A 66 -1.23 4.68 6.72
N LEU A 67 -1.72 4.83 5.48
CA LEU A 67 -2.27 3.72 4.70
C LEU A 67 -1.23 2.61 4.48
N ILE A 68 0.00 2.96 4.11
CA ILE A 68 1.11 2.01 3.97
C ILE A 68 1.36 1.29 5.30
N ALA A 69 1.49 2.03 6.41
CA ALA A 69 1.73 1.43 7.72
C ALA A 69 0.57 0.53 8.16
N LEU A 70 -0.68 0.93 7.91
CA LEU A 70 -1.87 0.18 8.27
C LEU A 70 -2.00 -1.11 7.46
N SER A 71 -1.83 -1.05 6.13
CA SER A 71 -1.84 -2.23 5.25
C SER A 71 -0.79 -3.24 5.69
N LEU A 72 0.45 -2.81 5.91
CA LEU A 72 1.53 -3.70 6.37
C LEU A 72 1.31 -4.22 7.79
N TYR A 73 0.74 -3.40 8.68
CA TYR A 73 0.37 -3.84 10.02
C TYR A 73 -0.69 -4.94 9.99
N LEU A 74 -1.72 -4.84 9.15
CA LEU A 74 -2.75 -5.88 9.03
C LEU A 74 -2.15 -7.22 8.63
N HIS A 75 -1.27 -7.24 7.63
CA HIS A 75 -0.59 -8.48 7.22
C HIS A 75 0.34 -9.03 8.31
N VAL A 76 1.15 -8.18 8.92
CA VAL A 76 2.10 -8.59 9.98
C VAL A 76 1.38 -9.11 11.23
N ALA A 77 0.38 -8.37 11.72
CA ALA A 77 -0.42 -8.79 12.87
C ALA A 77 -1.29 -10.01 12.55
N GLY A 78 -1.77 -10.09 11.31
CA GLY A 78 -2.46 -11.23 10.72
C GLY A 78 -1.76 -12.55 11.00
N HIS A 79 -0.47 -12.63 10.63
CA HIS A 79 0.34 -13.83 10.83
C HIS A 79 0.84 -14.00 12.26
N ILE A 80 1.28 -12.91 12.93
CA ILE A 80 1.92 -13.01 14.25
C ILE A 80 0.92 -13.31 15.37
N SER A 81 -0.30 -12.82 15.24
CA SER A 81 -1.37 -12.98 16.24
C SER A 81 -2.46 -13.96 15.80
N ASP A 82 -2.21 -14.74 14.75
CA ASP A 82 -3.14 -15.73 14.16
C ASP A 82 -4.51 -15.15 13.77
N TYR A 83 -4.59 -13.86 13.46
CA TYR A 83 -5.87 -13.20 13.14
C TYR A 83 -6.49 -13.70 11.85
N TYR A 84 -5.68 -14.19 10.89
CA TYR A 84 -6.18 -14.88 9.71
C TYR A 84 -7.03 -16.11 10.04
N VAL A 85 -6.71 -16.80 11.15
CA VAL A 85 -7.45 -17.97 11.62
C VAL A 85 -8.58 -17.57 12.56
N VAL A 86 -8.28 -16.72 13.56
CA VAL A 86 -9.23 -16.35 14.62
C VAL A 86 -10.43 -15.57 14.10
N PHE A 87 -10.21 -14.73 13.08
CA PHE A 87 -11.24 -13.85 12.50
C PHE A 87 -11.57 -14.22 11.05
N ALA A 88 -11.28 -15.47 10.66
CA ALA A 88 -11.61 -15.99 9.35
C ALA A 88 -13.14 -15.92 9.07
N PRO A 89 -13.56 -15.63 7.82
CA PRO A 89 -12.73 -15.20 6.68
C PRO A 89 -12.53 -13.67 6.64
N TYR A 90 -13.16 -12.89 7.51
CA TYR A 90 -13.31 -11.44 7.31
C TYR A 90 -12.02 -10.64 7.44
N TYR A 91 -11.09 -11.06 8.31
CA TYR A 91 -9.85 -10.31 8.55
C TYR A 91 -9.02 -10.16 7.28
N ASP A 92 -8.91 -11.25 6.56
CA ASP A 92 -8.16 -11.31 5.31
C ASP A 92 -8.74 -10.38 4.25
N LYS A 93 -10.06 -10.37 4.14
CA LYS A 93 -10.78 -9.57 3.12
C LYS A 93 -10.65 -8.07 3.42
N ILE A 94 -10.57 -7.72 4.70
CA ILE A 94 -10.24 -6.36 5.14
C ILE A 94 -8.78 -6.02 4.83
N ALA A 95 -7.84 -6.95 5.06
CA ALA A 95 -6.43 -6.76 4.74
C ALA A 95 -6.21 -6.53 3.24
N HIS A 96 -6.83 -7.34 2.38
CA HIS A 96 -6.83 -7.17 0.93
C HIS A 96 -7.46 -5.85 0.50
N PHE A 97 -8.65 -5.51 1.00
CA PHE A 97 -9.30 -4.25 0.67
C PHE A 97 -8.47 -3.00 1.06
N VAL A 98 -7.88 -2.98 2.25
CA VAL A 98 -7.04 -1.87 2.70
C VAL A 98 -5.73 -1.82 1.91
N SER A 99 -5.16 -2.98 1.58
CA SER A 99 -3.93 -3.08 0.79
C SER A 99 -4.14 -2.63 -0.65
N SER A 100 -5.25 -3.01 -1.29
CA SER A 100 -5.60 -2.57 -2.64
C SER A 100 -5.90 -1.08 -2.72
N ILE A 101 -6.55 -0.47 -1.72
CA ILE A 101 -6.67 1.00 -1.63
C ILE A 101 -5.28 1.63 -1.60
N THR A 102 -4.39 1.09 -0.76
CA THR A 102 -3.02 1.60 -0.59
C THR A 102 -2.24 1.50 -1.90
N ILE A 103 -2.22 0.31 -2.52
CA ILE A 103 -1.55 0.05 -3.79
C ILE A 103 -2.12 0.93 -4.90
N SER A 104 -3.44 1.12 -4.96
CA SER A 104 -4.08 1.96 -5.97
C SER A 104 -3.72 3.43 -5.83
N VAL A 105 -3.63 3.94 -4.60
CA VAL A 105 -3.17 5.32 -4.34
C VAL A 105 -1.70 5.46 -4.77
N LEU A 106 -0.86 4.48 -4.44
CA LEU A 106 0.53 4.47 -4.88
C LEU A 106 0.67 4.38 -6.41
N GLY A 107 -0.15 3.55 -7.06
CA GLY A 107 -0.23 3.45 -8.51
C GLY A 107 -0.67 4.76 -9.15
N PHE A 108 -1.64 5.46 -8.56
CA PHE A 108 -2.07 6.78 -9.01
C PHE A 108 -0.95 7.83 -8.90
N VAL A 109 -0.21 7.84 -7.79
CA VAL A 109 0.95 8.73 -7.63
C VAL A 109 2.04 8.37 -8.64
N LEU A 110 2.34 7.09 -8.80
CA LEU A 110 3.37 6.60 -9.71
C LEU A 110 3.09 6.99 -11.16
N VAL A 111 1.86 6.75 -11.65
CA VAL A 111 1.52 7.06 -13.05
C VAL A 111 1.54 8.56 -13.35
N LEU A 112 1.19 9.41 -12.37
CA LEU A 112 1.32 10.86 -12.50
C LEU A 112 2.79 11.31 -12.53
N LEU A 113 3.64 10.71 -11.70
CA LEU A 113 5.08 10.98 -11.72
C LEU A 113 5.71 10.50 -13.03
N VAL A 114 5.35 9.32 -13.51
CA VAL A 114 5.79 8.81 -14.81
C VAL A 114 5.36 9.78 -15.91
N ASP A 115 4.09 10.17 -15.97
CA ASP A 115 3.59 11.12 -16.96
C ASP A 115 4.39 12.43 -16.96
N ARG A 116 4.66 12.97 -15.77
CA ARG A 116 5.44 14.21 -15.58
C ARG A 116 6.87 14.11 -16.12
N TYR A 117 7.59 13.04 -15.78
CA TYR A 117 9.03 12.95 -16.09
C TYR A 117 9.35 12.26 -17.41
N SER A 118 8.42 11.49 -17.98
CA SER A 118 8.63 10.78 -19.26
C SER A 118 8.10 11.55 -20.48
N GLY A 119 7.22 12.54 -20.29
CA GLY A 119 6.58 13.26 -21.38
C GLY A 119 5.56 12.44 -22.18
N LEU A 120 5.09 11.31 -21.64
CA LEU A 120 4.13 10.40 -22.30
C LEU A 120 2.74 11.02 -22.58
N ARG A 121 2.36 12.09 -21.87
CA ARG A 121 1.07 12.80 -22.01
C ARG A 121 -0.15 11.86 -21.89
N LEU A 122 -0.16 11.03 -20.86
CA LEU A 122 -1.18 10.02 -20.58
C LEU A 122 -2.58 10.63 -20.50
N THR A 123 -3.56 9.99 -21.14
CA THR A 123 -4.96 10.43 -21.05
C THR A 123 -5.60 9.96 -19.74
N ARG A 124 -6.72 10.59 -19.34
CA ARG A 124 -7.44 10.18 -18.12
C ARG A 124 -7.86 8.70 -18.14
N PRO A 125 -8.41 8.15 -19.24
CA PRO A 125 -8.69 6.71 -19.32
C PRO A 125 -7.44 5.84 -19.14
N MET A 126 -6.28 6.24 -19.66
CA MET A 126 -5.03 5.50 -19.48
C MET A 126 -4.59 5.48 -18.01
N ILE A 127 -4.72 6.62 -17.30
CA ILE A 127 -4.40 6.70 -15.87
C ILE A 127 -5.35 5.82 -15.04
N VAL A 128 -6.66 5.90 -15.31
CA VAL A 128 -7.68 5.05 -14.65
C VAL A 128 -7.41 3.57 -14.90
N PHE A 129 -7.13 3.20 -16.15
CA PHE A 129 -6.77 1.85 -16.53
C PHE A 129 -5.51 1.37 -15.82
N PHE A 130 -4.47 2.21 -15.77
CA PHE A 130 -3.22 1.91 -15.08
C PHE A 130 -3.45 1.61 -13.59
N ILE A 131 -4.25 2.43 -12.89
CA ILE A 131 -4.56 2.21 -11.47
C ILE A 131 -5.18 0.81 -11.29
N VAL A 132 -6.23 0.49 -12.06
CA VAL A 132 -6.93 -0.79 -11.91
C VAL A 132 -6.03 -1.97 -12.26
N ILE A 133 -5.35 -1.93 -13.42
CA ILE A 133 -4.55 -3.07 -13.87
C ILE A 133 -3.30 -3.30 -13.01
N SER A 134 -2.66 -2.24 -12.51
CA SER A 134 -1.49 -2.37 -11.63
C SER A 134 -1.88 -2.92 -10.26
N THR A 135 -3.02 -2.49 -9.69
CA THR A 135 -3.53 -3.07 -8.43
C THR A 135 -3.92 -4.52 -8.61
N MET A 136 -4.69 -4.87 -9.64
CA MET A 136 -5.07 -6.27 -9.91
C MET A 136 -3.84 -7.14 -10.20
N GLY A 137 -2.84 -6.62 -10.90
CA GLY A 137 -1.59 -7.33 -11.17
C GLY A 137 -0.81 -7.63 -9.88
N LEU A 138 -0.74 -6.67 -8.94
CA LEU A 138 -0.08 -6.87 -7.66
C LEU A 138 -0.89 -7.79 -6.72
N GLY A 139 -2.22 -7.69 -6.73
CA GLY A 139 -3.10 -8.64 -6.03
C GLY A 139 -2.91 -10.07 -6.53
N ALA A 140 -2.90 -10.27 -7.86
CA ALA A 140 -2.62 -11.58 -8.44
C ALA A 140 -1.21 -12.11 -8.10
N LEU A 141 -0.20 -11.22 -8.01
CA LEU A 141 1.14 -11.62 -7.56
C LEU A 141 1.15 -12.03 -6.08
N TRP A 142 0.30 -11.42 -5.25
CA TRP A 142 0.12 -11.82 -3.86
C TRP A 142 -0.51 -13.23 -3.76
N GLU A 143 -1.59 -13.49 -4.50
CA GLU A 143 -2.21 -14.83 -4.55
C GLU A 143 -1.25 -15.91 -5.08
N ILE A 144 -0.42 -15.57 -6.06
CA ILE A 144 0.63 -16.48 -6.54
C ILE A 144 1.66 -16.75 -5.44
N TYR A 145 2.03 -15.73 -4.67
CA TYR A 145 2.92 -15.90 -3.52
C TYR A 145 2.32 -16.85 -2.49
N GLU A 146 1.04 -16.68 -2.13
CA GLU A 146 0.38 -17.53 -1.16
C GLU A 146 0.29 -18.98 -1.64
N TYR A 147 -0.13 -19.17 -2.89
CA TYR A 147 -0.16 -20.48 -3.54
C TYR A 147 1.22 -21.17 -3.52
N LEU A 148 2.28 -20.43 -3.86
CA LEU A 148 3.63 -20.97 -3.86
C LEU A 148 4.09 -21.34 -2.46
N PHE A 149 3.77 -20.55 -1.45
CA PHE A 149 4.15 -20.83 -0.07
C PHE A 149 3.41 -22.05 0.48
N ASP A 150 2.11 -22.17 0.21
CA ASP A 150 1.32 -23.34 0.61
C ASP A 150 1.83 -24.61 -0.06
N THR A 151 2.21 -24.51 -1.34
CA THR A 151 2.73 -25.65 -2.11
C THR A 151 4.14 -26.06 -1.70
N LEU A 152 5.04 -25.10 -1.45
CA LEU A 152 6.46 -25.37 -1.23
C LEU A 152 6.83 -25.55 0.25
N PHE A 153 6.11 -24.88 1.15
CA PHE A 153 6.43 -24.84 2.58
C PHE A 153 5.31 -25.40 3.46
N ALA A 154 4.24 -25.95 2.86
CA ALA A 154 3.09 -26.51 3.57
C ALA A 154 2.47 -25.52 4.57
N THR A 155 2.47 -24.23 4.21
CA THR A 155 1.71 -23.20 4.91
C THR A 155 0.22 -23.33 4.60
N ALA A 156 -0.60 -22.48 5.23
CA ALA A 156 -2.03 -22.39 4.99
C ALA A 156 -2.44 -20.92 4.85
N LEU A 157 -1.88 -20.26 3.85
CA LEU A 157 -2.15 -18.87 3.51
C LEU A 157 -3.45 -18.75 2.72
N GLN A 158 -3.70 -19.66 1.77
CA GLN A 158 -4.95 -19.75 1.03
C GLN A 158 -5.88 -20.78 1.67
N HIS A 159 -7.15 -20.39 1.82
CA HIS A 159 -8.22 -21.26 2.30
C HIS A 159 -9.11 -21.81 1.16
N GLY A 160 -8.50 -22.02 -0.01
CA GLY A 160 -9.14 -22.60 -1.20
C GLY A 160 -9.44 -21.58 -2.31
N LEU A 161 -10.09 -22.04 -3.38
CA LEU A 161 -10.38 -21.20 -4.55
C LEU A 161 -11.26 -19.99 -4.21
N ASP A 162 -12.27 -20.19 -3.38
CA ASP A 162 -13.22 -19.13 -3.01
C ASP A 162 -12.54 -18.01 -2.22
N ASP A 163 -11.47 -18.33 -1.49
CA ASP A 163 -10.65 -17.40 -0.73
C ASP A 163 -9.98 -16.41 -1.67
N THR A 164 -9.07 -16.91 -2.50
CA THR A 164 -8.36 -16.18 -3.56
C THR A 164 -9.29 -15.37 -4.46
N MET A 165 -10.41 -15.96 -4.90
CA MET A 165 -11.35 -15.25 -5.76
C MET A 165 -12.02 -14.08 -5.02
N THR A 166 -12.33 -14.25 -3.73
CA THR A 166 -12.89 -13.18 -2.93
C THR A 166 -11.86 -12.09 -2.66
N ASP A 167 -10.60 -12.43 -2.41
CA ASP A 167 -9.51 -11.48 -2.22
C ASP A 167 -9.30 -10.59 -3.45
N LEU A 168 -9.23 -11.19 -4.64
CA LEU A 168 -9.14 -10.45 -5.89
C LEU A 168 -10.37 -9.57 -6.17
N ILE A 169 -11.56 -9.96 -5.70
CA ILE A 169 -12.77 -9.12 -5.80
C ILE A 169 -12.67 -7.90 -4.89
N PHE A 170 -12.21 -8.07 -3.65
CA PHE A 170 -11.98 -6.95 -2.73
C PHE A 170 -10.86 -6.04 -3.24
N ASP A 171 -9.82 -6.60 -3.87
CA ASP A 171 -8.77 -5.84 -4.52
C ASP A 171 -9.32 -4.99 -5.67
N LEU A 172 -10.18 -5.57 -6.51
CA LEU A 172 -10.85 -4.86 -7.59
C LEU A 172 -11.73 -3.71 -7.05
N PHE A 173 -12.46 -3.93 -5.96
CA PHE A 173 -13.27 -2.88 -5.35
C PHE A 173 -12.42 -1.72 -4.84
N GLY A 174 -11.34 -2.00 -4.12
CA GLY A 174 -10.41 -0.96 -3.68
C GLY A 174 -9.84 -0.17 -4.87
N ALA A 175 -9.46 -0.88 -5.94
CA ALA A 175 -8.94 -0.27 -7.16
C ALA A 175 -9.95 0.62 -7.88
N VAL A 176 -11.20 0.16 -8.05
CA VAL A 176 -12.26 0.91 -8.70
C VAL A 176 -12.62 2.16 -7.91
N ILE A 177 -12.69 2.09 -6.58
CA ILE A 177 -12.94 3.25 -5.71
C ILE A 177 -11.86 4.31 -5.95
N ILE A 178 -10.58 3.94 -5.87
CA ILE A 178 -9.48 4.89 -6.04
C ILE A 178 -9.40 5.41 -7.48
N ALA A 179 -9.65 4.57 -8.48
CA ALA A 179 -9.70 5.00 -9.87
C ALA A 179 -10.84 6.00 -10.14
N ALA A 180 -12.02 5.80 -9.52
CA ALA A 180 -13.15 6.73 -9.61
C ALA A 180 -12.83 8.07 -8.93
N VAL A 181 -12.24 8.03 -7.73
CA VAL A 181 -11.79 9.23 -7.01
C VAL A 181 -10.70 9.97 -7.79
N GLY A 182 -9.70 9.26 -8.30
CA GLY A 182 -8.63 9.82 -9.13
C GLY A 182 -9.18 10.48 -10.40
N ASN A 183 -10.10 9.82 -11.10
CA ASN A 183 -10.79 10.39 -12.27
C ASN A 183 -11.60 11.65 -11.92
N PHE A 184 -12.26 11.67 -10.76
CA PHE A 184 -12.98 12.85 -10.29
C PHE A 184 -12.03 14.03 -10.07
N TYR A 185 -10.87 13.82 -9.44
CA TYR A 185 -9.86 14.87 -9.29
C TYR A 185 -9.27 15.33 -10.61
N LEU A 186 -8.96 14.41 -11.53
CA LEU A 186 -8.46 14.72 -12.89
C LEU A 186 -9.47 15.46 -13.78
N ARG A 187 -10.74 15.53 -13.39
CA ARG A 187 -11.75 16.39 -14.06
C ARG A 187 -11.76 17.82 -13.53
N ARG A 188 -11.23 18.06 -12.33
CA ARG A 188 -11.29 19.35 -11.62
C ARG A 188 -9.94 20.04 -11.50
N LEU A 189 -8.86 19.26 -11.47
CA LEU A 189 -7.49 19.71 -11.27
C LEU A 189 -6.61 19.21 -12.42
N THR A 190 -5.57 19.99 -12.71
CA THR A 190 -4.49 19.58 -13.60
C THR A 190 -3.65 18.47 -12.95
N LYS A 191 -2.94 17.69 -13.77
CA LYS A 191 -2.07 16.63 -13.27
C LYS A 191 -0.94 17.21 -12.42
N GLU A 192 -0.48 18.41 -12.77
CA GLU A 192 0.57 19.14 -12.08
C GLU A 192 0.12 19.58 -10.70
N GLU A 193 -1.12 20.06 -10.55
CA GLU A 193 -1.71 20.41 -9.25
C GLU A 193 -1.82 19.20 -8.33
N ILE A 194 -2.27 18.06 -8.85
CA ILE A 194 -2.38 16.82 -8.08
C ILE A 194 -0.98 16.30 -7.70
N THR A 195 -0.06 16.25 -8.66
CA THR A 195 1.32 15.78 -8.43
C THR A 195 2.05 16.65 -7.42
N ALA A 196 1.81 17.97 -7.41
CA ALA A 196 2.41 18.89 -6.46
C ALA A 196 2.11 18.56 -4.99
N LEU A 197 1.03 17.82 -4.69
CA LEU A 197 0.72 17.33 -3.34
C LEU A 197 1.75 16.31 -2.83
N PHE A 198 2.45 15.64 -3.75
CA PHE A 198 3.43 14.60 -3.49
C PHE A 198 4.87 15.07 -3.73
N LEU A 199 5.09 16.37 -3.99
CA LEU A 199 6.42 16.94 -4.20
C LEU A 199 6.86 17.79 -3.01
N LYS A 200 8.17 17.91 -2.82
CA LYS A 200 8.78 18.80 -1.84
C LYS A 200 8.46 20.27 -2.17
N PRO A 201 8.36 21.16 -1.16
CA PRO A 201 8.26 22.59 -1.42
C PRO A 201 9.50 23.10 -2.12
N GLY A 202 9.30 23.99 -3.09
CA GLY A 202 10.39 24.58 -3.86
C GLY A 202 10.79 23.75 -5.08
N THR A 203 10.22 22.55 -5.27
CA THR A 203 10.31 21.82 -6.54
C THR A 203 9.76 22.71 -7.66
N LYS A 204 10.58 23.02 -8.66
CA LYS A 204 10.18 23.91 -9.75
C LYS A 204 8.98 23.30 -10.50
N LYS A 205 7.97 24.13 -10.76
CA LYS A 205 6.99 23.83 -11.81
C LYS A 205 7.73 24.03 -13.13
N GLU A 206 8.23 22.95 -13.72
CA GLU A 206 8.57 23.00 -15.14
C GLU A 206 7.24 23.30 -15.88
N LEU A 207 7.24 24.45 -16.56
CA LEU A 207 6.15 24.98 -17.38
C LEU A 207 6.18 24.31 -18.75
#